data_AF-A0A2S7JKT1-F1
#
_entry.id   AF-A0A2S7JKT1-F1
#
_cell.length_a   1.000
_cell.length_b   1.000
_cell.length_c   1.000
_cell.angle_alpha   90.00
_cell.angle_beta   90.00
_cell.angle_gamma   90.00
#
_symmetry.space_group_name_H-M   'P 1'
#
loop_
_entity.id
_entity.type
_entity.pdbx_description
1 polymer ?
#
loop_
_entity_poly.entity_id
_entity_poly.type
_entity_poly.pdbx_seq_one_letter_code
_entity_poly.pdbx_strand_id
1 'polypeptide(L)'
;MAHCNAMRFFMPKPSQLPRSFARLAWLIACSLLSACASLLPEARTESPSFQTFQDARAAIESLTPMQSHVDDVSALKLGPTYQPNTIILSYPDIVRRVLNGSVLTKDDLGPGILRCINARDACRGWEVNIAKINKARTGGFLADFTNFRRRSETTGWRFNALILLVDDTVVYRSWGGQPEIYEVDIQHNPLGPLQDIGPAAITRR
;
A
#
# COMPACT_ATOMS: atom_id res chain seq x y z
N MET A 1 35.47 36.27 1.82
CA MET A 1 36.64 36.64 1.00
C MET A 1 36.99 35.45 0.12
N ALA A 2 36.78 35.62 -1.19
CA ALA A 2 37.14 34.64 -2.19
C ALA A 2 38.65 34.65 -2.42
N HIS A 3 39.27 33.48 -2.48
CA HIS A 3 40.48 33.28 -3.26
C HIS A 3 40.40 31.92 -3.96
N CYS A 4 40.19 32.03 -5.26
CA CYS A 4 40.52 31.04 -6.26
C CYS A 4 42.05 30.86 -6.28
N ASN A 5 42.56 29.63 -6.27
CA ASN A 5 43.76 29.35 -7.06
C ASN A 5 43.88 27.86 -7.43
N ALA A 6 44.04 27.66 -8.74
CA ALA A 6 44.16 26.37 -9.39
C ALA A 6 45.48 25.68 -8.99
N MET A 7 45.41 24.44 -8.52
CA MET A 7 46.58 23.57 -8.47
C MET A 7 46.48 22.56 -9.62
N ARG A 8 47.41 22.76 -10.56
CA ARG A 8 47.61 22.01 -11.78
C ARG A 8 47.56 20.50 -11.52
N PHE A 9 46.73 19.80 -12.31
CA PHE A 9 46.84 18.36 -12.51
C PHE A 9 48.24 18.04 -13.02
N PHE A 10 49.09 17.54 -12.13
CA PHE A 10 50.33 16.89 -12.52
C PHE A 10 49.96 15.47 -12.93
N MET A 11 49.66 15.27 -14.22
CA MET A 11 49.56 13.93 -14.79
C MET A 11 50.93 13.27 -14.71
N PRO A 12 51.09 12.14 -14.00
CA PRO A 12 52.34 11.41 -14.03
C PRO A 12 52.44 10.63 -15.36
N LYS A 13 53.66 10.60 -15.91
CA LYS A 13 54.05 9.82 -17.09
C LYS A 13 53.64 8.34 -16.93
N PRO A 14 53.14 7.67 -17.99
CA PRO A 14 52.53 6.34 -17.92
C PRO A 14 53.51 5.16 -17.72
N SER A 15 54.79 5.40 -17.40
CA SER A 15 55.82 4.36 -17.49
C SER A 15 56.27 3.73 -16.17
N GLN A 16 55.83 4.18 -14.99
CA GLN A 16 56.19 3.54 -13.70
C GLN A 16 55.06 3.59 -12.66
N LEU A 17 54.03 2.77 -12.84
CA LEU A 17 53.07 2.46 -11.77
C LEU A 17 53.45 1.13 -11.11
N PRO A 18 53.73 1.08 -9.80
CA PRO A 18 54.06 -0.16 -9.11
C PRO A 18 52.85 -1.11 -9.16
N ARG A 19 53.08 -2.38 -9.49
CA ARG A 19 52.05 -3.43 -9.64
C ARG A 19 51.08 -3.53 -8.46
N SER A 20 51.49 -3.10 -7.27
CA SER A 20 50.69 -3.01 -6.04
C SER A 20 49.60 -1.93 -6.09
N PHE A 21 49.86 -0.77 -6.70
CA PHE A 21 48.84 0.29 -6.88
C PHE A 21 47.76 -0.12 -7.88
N ALA A 22 48.14 -0.83 -8.94
CA ALA A 22 47.19 -1.36 -9.92
C ALA A 22 46.24 -2.40 -9.28
N ARG A 23 46.74 -3.25 -8.38
CA ARG A 23 45.92 -4.23 -7.63
C ARG A 23 44.95 -3.54 -6.66
N LEU A 24 45.41 -2.50 -5.95
CA LEU A 24 44.56 -1.75 -5.02
C LEU A 24 43.44 -1.00 -5.77
N ALA A 25 43.76 -0.38 -6.91
CA ALA A 25 42.78 0.28 -7.76
C ALA A 25 41.74 -0.70 -8.33
N TRP A 26 42.14 -1.93 -8.68
CA TRP A 26 41.24 -2.96 -9.18
C TRP A 26 40.30 -3.51 -8.10
N LEU A 27 40.79 -3.65 -6.86
CA LEU A 27 39.97 -4.04 -5.70
C LEU A 27 38.95 -2.96 -5.34
N ILE A 28 39.34 -1.69 -5.37
CA ILE A 28 38.44 -0.55 -5.14
C ILE A 28 37.40 -0.43 -6.26
N ALA A 29 37.80 -0.67 -7.52
CA ALA A 29 36.85 -0.70 -8.63
C ALA A 29 35.84 -1.84 -8.46
N CYS A 30 36.27 -3.05 -8.12
CA CYS A 30 35.36 -4.18 -7.89
C CYS A 30 34.41 -3.96 -6.69
N SER A 31 34.85 -3.27 -5.63
CA SER A 31 33.98 -2.94 -4.49
C SER A 31 32.96 -1.85 -4.84
N LEU A 32 33.32 -0.86 -5.67
CA LEU A 32 32.39 0.17 -6.13
C LEU A 32 31.33 -0.39 -7.11
N LEU A 33 31.67 -1.41 -7.91
CA LEU A 33 30.72 -2.03 -8.85
C LEU A 33 29.68 -2.95 -8.17
N SER A 34 29.96 -3.49 -6.98
CA SER A 34 29.03 -4.38 -6.26
C SER A 34 28.01 -3.64 -5.38
N ALA A 35 28.20 -2.35 -5.12
CA ALA A 35 27.30 -1.55 -4.28
C ALA A 35 25.97 -1.13 -4.96
N CYS A 36 25.85 -1.24 -6.29
CA CYS A 36 24.68 -0.72 -7.04
C CYS A 36 23.50 -1.70 -7.16
N ALA A 37 23.61 -2.94 -6.68
CA ALA A 37 22.53 -3.93 -6.81
C ALA A 37 21.37 -3.72 -5.82
N SER A 38 21.57 -2.98 -4.71
CA SER A 38 20.52 -2.78 -3.69
C SER A 38 19.65 -1.53 -3.89
N LEU A 39 19.87 -0.75 -4.96
CA LEU A 39 19.15 0.52 -5.20
C LEU A 39 17.87 0.34 -6.03
N LEU A 40 17.19 -0.80 -5.92
CA LEU A 40 15.88 -0.97 -6.54
C LEU A 40 14.79 -0.44 -5.61
N PRO A 41 13.90 0.44 -6.09
CA PRO A 41 12.79 0.93 -5.29
C PRO A 41 11.80 -0.21 -5.01
N GLU A 42 11.58 -0.48 -3.73
CA GLU A 42 10.52 -1.35 -3.23
C GLU A 42 9.41 -0.49 -2.64
N ALA A 43 8.14 -0.87 -2.89
CA ALA A 43 7.00 -0.19 -2.29
C ALA A 43 6.23 -1.19 -1.42
N ARG A 44 5.90 -0.78 -0.19
CA ARG A 44 5.11 -1.58 0.74
C ARG A 44 3.92 -0.77 1.24
N THR A 45 2.77 -1.41 1.28
CA THR A 45 1.58 -0.90 1.94
C THR A 45 1.21 -1.88 3.04
N GLU A 46 1.35 -1.46 4.29
CA GLU A 46 1.06 -2.30 5.45
C GLU A 46 0.07 -1.61 6.38
N SER A 47 -0.99 -2.32 6.76
CA SER A 47 -1.84 -1.98 7.89
C SER A 47 -1.31 -2.69 9.14
N PRO A 48 -0.94 -1.97 10.21
CA PRO A 48 -0.18 -2.55 11.32
C PRO A 48 -1.00 -3.47 12.25
N SER A 49 -2.32 -3.49 12.11
CA SER A 49 -3.25 -4.17 13.03
C SER A 49 -3.25 -5.70 12.89
N PHE A 50 -3.14 -6.22 11.67
CA PHE A 50 -3.23 -7.67 11.38
C PHE A 50 -2.13 -8.12 10.42
N GLN A 51 -1.56 -9.30 10.67
CA GLN A 51 -0.48 -9.86 9.84
C GLN A 51 -1.01 -10.73 8.69
N THR A 52 -2.11 -11.45 8.92
CA THR A 52 -2.72 -12.33 7.93
C THR A 52 -4.20 -12.00 7.69
N PHE A 53 -4.69 -12.38 6.51
CA PHE A 53 -6.11 -12.28 6.18
C PHE A 53 -7.00 -13.06 7.16
N GLN A 54 -6.53 -14.23 7.62
CA GLN A 54 -7.31 -15.09 8.52
C GLN A 54 -7.44 -14.47 9.92
N ASP A 55 -6.42 -13.76 10.41
CA ASP A 55 -6.50 -13.07 11.70
C ASP A 55 -7.57 -11.97 11.67
N ALA A 56 -7.58 -11.18 10.58
CA ALA A 56 -8.58 -10.13 10.39
C ALA A 56 -10.00 -10.72 10.25
N ARG A 57 -10.13 -11.84 9.53
CA ARG A 57 -11.39 -12.59 9.42
C ARG A 57 -11.88 -13.07 10.78
N ALA A 58 -11.02 -13.74 11.55
CA ALA A 58 -11.37 -14.28 12.86
C ALA A 58 -11.80 -13.18 13.84
N ALA A 59 -11.16 -12.02 13.78
CA ALA A 59 -11.57 -10.85 14.58
C ALA A 59 -12.97 -10.36 14.22
N ILE A 60 -13.34 -10.30 12.93
CA ILE A 60 -14.72 -9.93 12.57
C ILE A 60 -15.71 -11.03 12.93
N GLU A 61 -15.36 -12.31 12.71
CA GLU A 61 -16.27 -13.42 12.98
C GLU A 61 -16.59 -13.60 14.47
N SER A 62 -15.67 -13.23 15.36
CA SER A 62 -15.89 -13.25 16.81
C SER A 62 -16.91 -12.21 17.30
N LEU A 63 -17.14 -11.14 16.53
CA LEU A 63 -18.21 -10.18 16.81
C LEU A 63 -19.57 -10.83 16.56
N THR A 64 -20.35 -10.95 17.62
CA THR A 64 -21.68 -11.54 17.60
C THR A 64 -22.72 -10.44 17.48
N PRO A 65 -23.49 -10.39 16.37
CA PRO A 65 -24.54 -9.39 16.21
C PRO A 65 -25.53 -9.43 17.37
N MET A 66 -25.97 -8.26 17.82
CA MET A 66 -26.90 -8.03 18.94
C MET A 66 -26.35 -8.37 20.33
N GLN A 67 -25.10 -8.81 20.44
CA GLN A 67 -24.46 -9.17 21.71
C GLN A 67 -23.15 -8.40 21.93
N SER A 68 -22.34 -8.25 20.88
CA SER A 68 -21.09 -7.50 20.95
C SER A 68 -21.34 -5.99 20.99
N HIS A 69 -20.43 -5.29 21.67
CA HIS A 69 -20.45 -3.84 21.86
C HIS A 69 -19.25 -3.17 21.20
N VAL A 70 -19.29 -1.84 21.12
CA VAL A 70 -18.20 -1.01 20.57
C VAL A 70 -16.87 -1.24 21.29
N ASP A 71 -16.92 -1.60 22.57
CA ASP A 71 -15.74 -1.96 23.37
C ASP A 71 -15.10 -3.27 22.89
N ASP A 72 -15.89 -4.26 22.47
CA ASP A 72 -15.39 -5.51 21.90
C ASP A 72 -14.72 -5.25 20.55
N VAL A 73 -15.31 -4.36 19.73
CA VAL A 73 -14.73 -3.92 18.45
C VAL A 73 -13.38 -3.23 18.70
N SER A 74 -13.32 -2.36 19.70
CA SER A 74 -12.10 -1.64 20.10
C SER A 74 -11.03 -2.57 20.67
N ALA A 75 -11.42 -3.58 21.47
CA ALA A 75 -10.52 -4.59 22.01
C ALA A 75 -9.83 -5.42 20.92
N LEU A 76 -10.53 -5.64 19.80
CA LEU A 76 -10.00 -6.30 18.61
C LEU A 76 -9.17 -5.36 17.71
N LYS A 77 -8.91 -4.12 18.13
CA LYS A 77 -8.25 -3.08 17.34
C LYS A 77 -8.95 -2.81 16.01
N LEU A 78 -10.28 -2.98 15.99
CA LEU A 78 -11.14 -2.63 14.86
C LEU A 78 -11.76 -1.26 15.11
N GLY A 79 -12.03 -0.52 14.04
CA GLY A 79 -12.63 0.82 14.11
C GLY A 79 -11.64 1.98 13.88
N PRO A 80 -12.14 3.22 13.84
CA PRO A 80 -11.42 4.37 13.33
C PRO A 80 -10.20 4.79 14.17
N THR A 81 -10.20 4.45 15.46
CA THR A 81 -9.09 4.76 16.37
C THR A 81 -7.84 3.93 16.07
N TYR A 82 -8.04 2.66 15.69
CA TYR A 82 -6.95 1.68 15.53
C TYR A 82 -6.62 1.41 14.08
N GLN A 83 -7.62 1.48 13.21
CA GLN A 83 -7.46 1.24 11.78
C GLN A 83 -7.52 2.57 11.01
N PRO A 84 -6.37 3.10 10.54
CA PRO A 84 -6.37 4.28 9.69
C PRO A 84 -7.10 3.97 8.38
N ASN A 85 -7.69 5.01 7.78
CA ASN A 85 -8.52 4.90 6.57
C ASN A 85 -9.81 4.08 6.75
N THR A 86 -10.27 3.88 7.99
CA THR A 86 -11.64 3.41 8.25
C THR A 86 -12.63 4.47 7.78
N ILE A 87 -13.58 4.07 6.95
CA ILE A 87 -14.66 4.95 6.48
C ILE A 87 -15.79 4.89 7.49
N ILE A 88 -16.18 6.06 8.02
CA ILE A 88 -17.34 6.19 8.90
C ILE A 88 -18.55 6.46 8.00
N LEU A 89 -19.52 5.55 8.03
CA LEU A 89 -20.75 5.62 7.27
C LEU A 89 -21.85 6.23 8.12
N SER A 90 -22.43 7.32 7.63
CA SER A 90 -23.61 7.94 8.21
C SER A 90 -24.89 7.20 7.79
N TYR A 91 -26.02 7.49 8.44
CA TYR A 91 -27.31 6.91 8.05
C TYR A 91 -27.62 7.04 6.54
N PRO A 92 -27.47 8.23 5.89
CA PRO A 92 -27.62 8.35 4.44
C PRO A 92 -26.73 7.42 3.62
N ASP A 93 -25.48 7.21 4.02
CA ASP A 93 -24.54 6.35 3.30
C ASP A 93 -24.97 4.88 3.39
N ILE A 94 -25.41 4.45 4.57
CA ILE A 94 -25.93 3.10 4.81
C ILE A 94 -27.18 2.86 3.96
N VAL A 95 -28.14 3.79 4.00
CA VAL A 95 -29.38 3.68 3.23
C VAL A 95 -29.09 3.64 1.73
N ARG A 96 -28.20 4.50 1.22
CA ARG A 96 -27.78 4.48 -0.20
C ARG A 96 -27.20 3.12 -0.58
N ARG A 97 -26.37 2.52 0.27
CA ARG A 97 -25.74 1.20 0.00
C ARG A 97 -26.78 0.08 -0.03
N VAL A 98 -27.76 0.11 0.86
CA VAL A 98 -28.86 -0.87 0.88
C VAL A 98 -29.75 -0.72 -0.35
N LEU A 99 -30.12 0.51 -0.73
CA LEU A 99 -30.98 0.77 -1.90
C LEU A 99 -30.29 0.41 -3.23
N ASN A 100 -28.99 0.63 -3.32
CA ASN A 100 -28.20 0.29 -4.52
C ASN A 100 -27.93 -1.22 -4.63
N GLY A 101 -28.11 -1.99 -3.55
CA GLY A 101 -27.79 -3.42 -3.44
C GLY A 101 -28.77 -4.37 -4.13
N SER A 102 -29.61 -3.88 -5.04
CA SER A 102 -30.68 -4.59 -5.76
C SER A 102 -31.83 -5.09 -4.85
N VAL A 103 -32.99 -4.45 -5.01
CA VAL A 103 -34.35 -4.98 -4.78
C VAL A 103 -34.47 -6.01 -3.64
N LEU A 104 -34.23 -5.57 -2.42
CA LEU A 104 -34.67 -6.28 -1.23
C LEU A 104 -35.79 -5.45 -0.63
N THR A 105 -36.99 -6.03 -0.54
CA THR A 105 -38.01 -5.43 0.31
C THR A 105 -37.47 -5.39 1.74
N LYS A 106 -38.04 -4.54 2.61
CA LYS A 106 -37.57 -4.48 4.01
C LYS A 106 -37.54 -5.88 4.65
N ASP A 107 -38.46 -6.76 4.27
CA ASP A 107 -38.60 -8.11 4.83
C ASP A 107 -37.45 -9.05 4.44
N ASP A 108 -36.74 -8.76 3.34
CA ASP A 108 -35.59 -9.56 2.90
C ASP A 108 -34.27 -9.09 3.53
N LEU A 109 -34.29 -7.96 4.25
CA LEU A 109 -33.12 -7.46 4.96
C LEU A 109 -32.93 -8.24 6.26
N GLY A 110 -31.69 -8.69 6.49
CA GLY A 110 -31.33 -9.33 7.75
C GLY A 110 -31.65 -8.44 8.97
N PRO A 111 -31.96 -9.03 10.14
CA PRO A 111 -32.47 -8.31 11.30
C PRO A 111 -31.54 -7.19 11.80
N GLY A 112 -30.23 -7.35 11.62
CA GLY A 112 -29.22 -6.34 11.95
C GLY A 112 -29.32 -5.07 11.12
N ILE A 113 -29.51 -5.23 9.80
CA ILE A 113 -29.65 -4.11 8.86
C ILE A 113 -30.97 -3.38 9.12
N LEU A 114 -32.06 -4.14 9.35
CA LEU A 114 -33.35 -3.56 9.71
C LEU A 114 -33.28 -2.74 10.99
N ARG A 115 -32.62 -3.26 12.04
CA ARG A 115 -32.43 -2.54 13.30
C ARG A 115 -31.69 -1.22 13.08
N CYS A 116 -30.62 -1.24 12.28
CA CYS A 116 -29.88 -0.04 11.92
C CYS A 116 -30.76 1.00 11.19
N ILE A 117 -31.48 0.59 10.14
CA ILE A 117 -32.33 1.51 9.36
C ILE A 117 -33.43 2.13 10.24
N ASN A 118 -34.02 1.34 11.13
CA ASN A 118 -35.07 1.81 12.04
C ASN A 118 -34.54 2.78 13.11
N ALA A 119 -33.25 2.67 13.49
CA ALA A 119 -32.61 3.50 14.49
C ALA A 119 -32.18 4.89 13.99
N ARG A 120 -32.21 5.15 12.67
CA ARG A 120 -31.89 6.45 12.04
C ARG A 120 -30.52 6.98 12.48
N ASP A 121 -30.47 8.14 13.12
CA ASP A 121 -29.24 8.85 13.50
C ASP A 121 -28.43 8.11 14.57
N ALA A 122 -29.05 7.19 15.31
CA ALA A 122 -28.34 6.31 16.23
C ALA A 122 -27.58 5.20 15.50
N CYS A 123 -27.86 4.94 14.22
CA CYS A 123 -27.09 3.98 13.43
C CYS A 123 -25.86 4.62 12.76
N ARG A 124 -24.74 3.94 12.94
CA ARG A 124 -23.42 4.33 12.41
C ARG A 124 -22.72 3.09 11.90
N GLY A 125 -22.08 3.21 10.73
CA GLY A 125 -21.34 2.13 10.10
C GLY A 125 -19.85 2.41 10.10
N TRP A 126 -19.05 1.37 10.23
CA TRP A 126 -17.60 1.41 10.04
C TRP A 126 -17.21 0.44 8.94
N GLU A 127 -16.62 0.97 7.88
CA GLU A 127 -16.02 0.19 6.82
C GLU A 127 -14.49 0.20 7.00
N VAL A 128 -14.00 -0.97 7.40
CA VAL A 128 -12.63 -1.21 7.80
C VAL A 128 -11.90 -1.85 6.62
N ASN A 129 -10.91 -1.15 6.08
CA ASN A 129 -10.08 -1.64 4.98
C ASN A 129 -8.66 -1.89 5.49
N ILE A 130 -8.24 -3.15 5.44
CA ILE A 130 -6.95 -3.61 5.93
C ILE A 130 -6.24 -4.31 4.77
N ALA A 131 -5.01 -3.92 4.49
CA ALA A 131 -4.24 -4.53 3.43
C ALA A 131 -2.78 -4.68 3.82
N LYS A 132 -2.18 -5.77 3.36
CA LYS A 132 -0.73 -5.98 3.40
C LYS A 132 -0.30 -6.35 1.99
N ILE A 133 0.34 -5.40 1.30
CA ILE A 133 0.74 -5.51 -0.09
C ILE A 133 2.21 -5.16 -0.21
N ASN A 134 2.98 -6.08 -0.78
CA ASN A 134 4.36 -5.86 -1.18
C ASN A 134 4.42 -5.77 -2.70
N LYS A 135 5.01 -4.69 -3.21
CA LYS A 135 5.33 -4.54 -4.63
C LYS A 135 6.85 -4.51 -4.79
N ALA A 136 7.39 -5.60 -5.32
CA ALA A 136 8.80 -5.74 -5.65
C ALA A 136 9.03 -5.50 -7.14
N ARG A 137 10.12 -4.82 -7.48
CA ARG A 137 10.54 -4.60 -8.86
C ARG A 137 11.61 -5.62 -9.23
N THR A 138 11.43 -6.32 -10.35
CA THR A 138 12.41 -7.29 -10.85
C THR A 138 13.13 -6.68 -12.06
N GLY A 139 14.41 -6.34 -11.92
CA GLY A 139 15.24 -5.74 -12.97
C GLY A 139 16.65 -5.40 -12.50
N GLY A 140 17.56 -5.11 -13.43
CA GLY A 140 18.91 -4.60 -13.12
C GLY A 140 19.01 -3.11 -13.43
N PHE A 141 19.74 -2.34 -12.61
CA PHE A 141 19.92 -0.89 -12.74
C PHE A 141 20.30 -0.41 -14.16
N LEU A 142 21.16 -1.16 -14.87
CA LEU A 142 21.58 -0.83 -16.24
C LEU A 142 20.48 -1.00 -17.28
N ALA A 143 19.57 -1.97 -17.11
CA ALA A 143 18.39 -2.10 -17.95
C ALA A 143 17.36 -0.99 -17.65
N ASP A 144 17.27 -0.56 -16.39
CA ASP A 144 16.40 0.52 -15.94
C ASP A 144 16.84 1.91 -16.46
N PHE A 145 18.14 2.17 -16.69
CA PHE A 145 18.60 3.45 -17.31
C PHE A 145 18.01 3.67 -18.71
N THR A 146 17.78 2.57 -19.44
CA THR A 146 17.14 2.61 -20.76
C THR A 146 15.61 2.53 -20.71
N ASN A 147 15.03 2.27 -19.53
CA ASN A 147 13.60 2.18 -19.19
C ASN A 147 12.73 1.33 -20.14
N PHE A 148 13.28 0.54 -21.06
CA PHE A 148 12.51 -0.11 -22.14
C PHE A 148 11.52 -1.19 -21.66
N ARG A 149 11.79 -1.86 -20.54
CA ARG A 149 10.91 -2.90 -19.99
C ARG A 149 10.97 -2.89 -18.47
N ARG A 150 9.82 -2.74 -17.84
CA ARG A 150 9.64 -2.76 -16.39
C ARG A 150 8.77 -3.96 -16.03
N ARG A 151 9.25 -4.80 -15.09
CA ARG A 151 8.47 -5.88 -14.49
C ARG A 151 8.34 -5.63 -13.00
N SER A 152 7.12 -5.63 -12.48
CA SER A 152 6.88 -5.57 -11.05
C SER A 152 5.94 -6.70 -10.63
N GLU A 153 6.26 -7.30 -9.50
CA GLU A 153 5.49 -8.36 -8.87
C GLU A 153 4.87 -7.81 -7.61
N THR A 154 3.55 -7.94 -7.51
CA THR A 154 2.76 -7.46 -6.38
C THR A 154 2.16 -8.67 -5.68
N THR A 155 2.48 -8.83 -4.40
CA THR A 155 2.02 -9.94 -3.56
C THR A 155 1.32 -9.39 -2.31
N GLY A 156 0.38 -10.13 -1.74
CA GLY A 156 -0.24 -9.72 -0.48
C GLY A 156 -1.67 -10.19 -0.30
N TRP A 157 -2.42 -9.44 0.50
CA TRP A 157 -3.84 -9.66 0.73
C TRP A 157 -4.55 -8.33 1.03
N ARG A 158 -5.86 -8.30 0.78
CA ARG A 158 -6.76 -7.18 1.09
C ARG A 158 -7.98 -7.71 1.81
N PHE A 159 -8.40 -7.04 2.86
CA PHE A 159 -9.54 -7.40 3.69
C PHE A 159 -10.41 -6.17 3.90
N ASN A 160 -11.69 -6.32 3.63
CA ASN A 160 -12.69 -5.27 3.81
C ASN A 160 -13.76 -5.81 4.74
N ALA A 161 -14.14 -5.05 5.76
CA ALA A 161 -15.24 -5.40 6.64
C ALA A 161 -16.18 -4.23 6.86
N LEU A 162 -17.45 -4.55 7.06
CA LEU A 162 -18.50 -3.61 7.39
C LEU A 162 -19.10 -4.01 8.73
N ILE A 163 -19.07 -3.08 9.68
CA ILE A 163 -19.67 -3.22 11.00
C ILE A 163 -20.73 -2.13 11.12
N LEU A 164 -21.98 -2.49 11.43
CA LEU A 164 -23.02 -1.52 11.76
C LEU A 164 -23.25 -1.57 13.26
N LEU A 165 -23.31 -0.39 13.86
CA LEU A 165 -23.60 -0.18 15.26
C LEU A 165 -24.87 0.65 15.39
N VAL A 166 -25.70 0.30 16.37
CA VAL A 166 -26.79 1.15 16.86
C VAL A 166 -26.44 1.51 18.28
N ASP A 167 -26.27 2.81 18.53
CA ASP A 167 -25.64 3.33 19.74
C ASP A 167 -24.25 2.69 19.89
N ASP A 168 -24.09 1.81 20.88
CA ASP A 168 -22.85 1.09 21.17
C ASP A 168 -22.95 -0.43 20.91
N THR A 169 -24.07 -0.93 20.39
CA THR A 169 -24.26 -2.36 20.11
C THR A 169 -23.99 -2.66 18.63
N VAL A 170 -23.18 -3.69 18.37
CA VAL A 170 -22.97 -4.22 17.01
C VAL A 170 -24.23 -4.92 16.54
N VAL A 171 -24.88 -4.40 15.49
CA VAL A 171 -26.13 -4.98 14.96
C VAL A 171 -25.90 -5.81 13.71
N TYR A 172 -24.84 -5.53 12.96
CA TYR A 172 -24.53 -6.24 11.73
C TYR A 172 -23.02 -6.27 11.51
N ARG A 173 -22.54 -7.37 10.93
CA ARG A 173 -21.14 -7.53 10.57
C ARG A 173 -21.00 -8.38 9.31
N SER A 174 -20.20 -7.91 8.37
CA SER A 174 -19.83 -8.66 7.17
C SER A 174 -18.37 -8.41 6.84
N TRP A 175 -17.74 -9.36 6.16
CA TRP A 175 -16.37 -9.25 5.69
C TRP A 175 -16.26 -9.75 4.25
N GLY A 176 -15.20 -9.35 3.58
CA GLY A 176 -14.83 -9.75 2.23
C GLY A 176 -13.40 -9.33 1.90
N GLY A 177 -13.01 -9.48 0.64
CA GLY A 177 -11.68 -9.09 0.17
C GLY A 177 -10.99 -10.18 -0.64
N GLN A 178 -9.67 -10.06 -0.76
CA GLN A 178 -8.78 -10.92 -1.52
C GLN A 178 -7.80 -11.59 -0.54
N PRO A 179 -7.96 -12.89 -0.22
CA PRO A 179 -7.09 -13.59 0.71
C PRO A 179 -5.66 -13.76 0.18
N GLU A 180 -5.50 -13.77 -1.13
CA GLU A 180 -4.22 -13.81 -1.82
C GLU A 180 -4.28 -12.88 -3.04
N ILE A 181 -3.25 -12.05 -3.18
CA ILE A 181 -2.99 -11.19 -4.32
C ILE A 181 -1.67 -11.63 -4.90
N TYR A 182 -1.69 -11.93 -6.19
CA TYR A 182 -0.51 -12.21 -6.99
C TYR A 182 -0.68 -11.57 -8.36
N GLU A 183 -0.01 -10.44 -8.58
CA GLU A 183 -0.12 -9.66 -9.81
C GLU A 183 1.28 -9.44 -10.40
N VAL A 184 1.44 -9.75 -11.68
CA VAL A 184 2.66 -9.52 -12.44
C VAL A 184 2.37 -8.46 -13.48
N ASP A 185 2.93 -7.27 -13.28
CA ASP A 185 2.79 -6.14 -14.19
C ASP A 185 4.04 -6.03 -15.07
N ILE A 186 3.83 -6.05 -16.39
CA ILE A 186 4.88 -5.94 -17.41
C ILE A 186 4.58 -4.72 -18.26
N GLN A 187 5.32 -3.64 -18.01
CA GLN A 187 5.22 -2.41 -18.77
C GLN A 187 6.37 -2.33 -19.79
N HIS A 188 6.03 -2.05 -21.05
CA HIS A 188 7.00 -1.81 -22.12
C HIS A 188 6.98 -0.33 -22.47
N ASN A 189 8.11 0.36 -22.28
CA ASN A 189 8.24 1.79 -22.56
C ASN A 189 9.16 1.97 -23.78
N PRO A 190 8.62 1.87 -25.01
CA PRO A 190 9.44 1.91 -26.21
C PRO A 190 10.19 3.23 -26.43
N LEU A 191 9.80 4.32 -25.76
CA LEU A 191 10.46 5.63 -25.85
C LEU A 191 11.42 5.91 -24.67
N GLY A 192 11.62 4.95 -23.77
CA GLY A 192 12.58 5.05 -22.68
C GLY A 192 12.24 6.15 -21.65
N PRO A 193 13.23 6.71 -20.93
CA PRO A 193 13.01 7.63 -19.80
C PRO A 193 12.35 8.96 -20.16
N LEU A 194 12.26 9.31 -21.45
CA LEU A 194 11.58 10.54 -21.91
C LEU A 194 10.05 10.41 -21.94
N GLN A 195 9.53 9.18 -21.80
CA GLN A 195 8.11 8.87 -21.94
C GLN A 195 7.27 9.24 -20.70
N ASP A 196 7.89 9.31 -19.51
CA ASP A 196 7.24 9.75 -18.25
C ASP A 196 7.30 11.28 -18.04
N ILE A 197 7.94 12.03 -18.95
CA ILE A 197 7.96 13.50 -18.91
C ILE A 197 6.66 14.03 -19.53
N GLY A 198 5.55 13.83 -18.83
CA GLY A 198 4.28 14.51 -19.12
C GLY A 198 4.40 16.04 -18.93
N PRO A 199 3.36 16.83 -19.30
CA PRO A 199 3.45 18.28 -19.44
C PRO A 199 3.44 19.03 -18.10
N ALA A 200 4.32 18.68 -17.16
CA ALA A 200 4.61 19.48 -15.98
C ALA A 200 5.72 20.54 -16.24
N ALA A 201 6.44 20.43 -17.36
CA ALA A 201 7.51 21.34 -17.73
C ALA A 201 7.07 22.51 -18.64
N ILE A 202 5.81 22.57 -19.08
CA ILE A 202 5.29 23.63 -19.96
C ILE A 202 4.31 24.51 -19.19
N THR A 203 4.78 25.13 -18.10
CA THR A 203 4.17 26.35 -17.56
C THR A 203 5.24 27.25 -16.96
N ARG A 204 6.17 27.68 -17.80
CA ARG A 204 6.87 28.96 -17.62
C ARG A 204 6.86 29.70 -18.93
N ARG A 205 5.77 30.42 -19.20
CA ARG A 205 5.86 31.74 -19.82
C ARG A 205 4.64 32.56 -19.49
#